data_AF-A0A0S2LZ56-F1
#
_entry.id   AF-A0A0S2LZ56-F1
#
_cell.length_a   1.000
_cell.length_b   1.000
_cell.length_c   1.000
_cell.angle_alpha   90.00
_cell.angle_beta   90.00
_cell.angle_gamma   90.00
#
_symmetry.space_group_name_H-M   'P 1'
#
loop_
_entity.id
_entity.type
_entity.pdbx_description
1 polymer ?
#
loop_
_entity_poly.entity_id
_entity_poly.type
_entity_poly.pdbx_seq_one_letter_code
_entity_poly.pdbx_strand_id
1 'polypeptide(L)'
;MPAAPRCCQALGTAPALLERVNETRGSPVRGHWTIENRLHWVRDVVFLEDKSMVRTGNAPRLMASLRNLAISLYRIARIDNIAKATRHTARSAHRALKIARIRPLPATLN
;
A
#
# COMPACT_ATOMS: atom_id res chain seq x y z
N MET A 1 -10.45 -58.61 39.25
CA MET A 1 -8.99 -58.77 39.39
C MET A 1 -8.41 -59.15 38.03
N PRO A 2 -7.13 -58.84 37.71
CA PRO A 2 -6.53 -57.51 37.48
C PRO A 2 -6.21 -57.34 35.96
N ALA A 3 -5.44 -56.38 35.42
CA ALA A 3 -4.59 -55.31 35.96
C ALA A 3 -4.70 -54.00 35.12
N ALA A 4 -3.58 -53.33 34.80
CA ALA A 4 -3.48 -52.13 33.94
C ALA A 4 -2.17 -52.18 33.09
N PRO A 5 -1.94 -51.25 32.14
CA PRO A 5 -1.30 -49.97 32.49
C PRO A 5 -1.95 -48.73 31.80
N ARG A 6 -2.29 -47.67 32.55
CA ARG A 6 -1.42 -46.53 32.93
C ARG A 6 -0.89 -45.69 31.76
N CYS A 7 -1.67 -44.69 31.33
CA CYS A 7 -1.13 -43.48 30.67
C CYS A 7 -1.89 -42.19 31.04
N CYS A 8 -2.53 -42.16 32.22
CA CYS A 8 -2.96 -40.91 32.85
C CYS A 8 -1.93 -40.50 33.90
N GLN A 9 -1.70 -39.18 34.01
CA GLN A 9 -0.88 -38.49 35.01
C GLN A 9 0.65 -38.45 34.76
N ALA A 10 1.06 -37.45 33.98
CA ALA A 10 2.31 -36.73 34.22
C ALA A 10 1.99 -35.23 34.35
N LEU A 11 2.35 -34.68 35.51
CA LEU A 11 2.17 -33.33 36.03
C LEU A 11 2.44 -32.18 35.03
N GLY A 12 1.67 -31.08 35.12
CA GLY A 12 1.87 -29.90 34.27
C GLY A 12 0.95 -28.70 34.56
N THR A 13 0.80 -28.29 35.81
CA THR A 13 -0.08 -27.16 36.20
C THR A 13 0.49 -25.81 35.74
N ALA A 14 -0.02 -25.26 34.63
CA ALA A 14 0.29 -23.89 34.19
C ALA A 14 -0.82 -23.21 33.35
N PRO A 15 -2.03 -22.97 33.89
CA PRO A 15 -3.09 -22.25 33.17
C PRO A 15 -2.81 -20.74 32.99
N ALA A 16 -1.73 -20.19 33.56
CA ALA A 16 -1.54 -18.74 33.72
C ALA A 16 -0.70 -18.03 32.64
N LEU A 17 -0.23 -18.72 31.59
CA LEU A 17 0.68 -18.13 30.58
C LEU A 17 0.13 -18.10 29.14
N LEU A 18 -0.95 -18.84 28.85
CA LEU A 18 -1.53 -18.92 27.50
C LEU A 18 -2.69 -17.95 27.24
N GLU A 19 -3.29 -17.33 28.26
CA GLU A 19 -4.39 -16.36 28.07
C GLU A 19 -3.92 -14.94 27.75
N ARG A 20 -2.65 -14.60 27.99
CA ARG A 20 -2.11 -13.23 27.79
C ARG A 20 -1.81 -12.84 26.34
N VAL A 21 -1.94 -13.76 25.37
CA VAL A 21 -1.48 -13.54 23.98
C VAL A 21 -2.62 -13.16 23.02
N ASN A 22 -3.87 -13.18 23.48
CA ASN A 22 -5.06 -13.07 22.62
C ASN A 22 -5.76 -11.70 22.62
N GLU A 23 -5.30 -10.71 23.40
CA GLU A 23 -6.06 -9.46 23.59
C GLU A 23 -5.90 -8.37 22.51
N THR A 24 -5.08 -8.51 21.45
CA THR A 24 -4.98 -7.41 20.44
C THR A 24 -4.61 -7.82 19.01
N ARG A 25 -5.38 -8.72 18.38
CA ARG A 25 -5.19 -9.08 16.95
C ARG A 25 -6.39 -8.84 16.02
N GLY A 26 -7.35 -8.03 16.44
CA GLY A 26 -8.58 -7.71 15.67
C GLY A 26 -8.56 -6.50 14.73
N SER A 27 -7.40 -6.02 14.25
CA SER A 27 -7.29 -4.69 13.59
C SER A 27 -6.47 -4.58 12.29
N PRO A 28 -5.24 -5.12 12.15
CA PRO A 28 -4.33 -4.74 11.05
C PRO A 28 -4.87 -5.00 9.64
N VAL A 29 -5.54 -6.15 9.45
CA VAL A 29 -6.02 -6.62 8.15
C VAL A 29 -7.08 -5.67 7.54
N ARG A 30 -8.04 -5.19 8.35
CA ARG A 30 -9.11 -4.28 7.87
C ARG A 30 -8.56 -2.90 7.48
N GLY A 31 -7.59 -2.39 8.24
CA GLY A 31 -6.87 -1.17 7.91
C GLY A 31 -6.08 -1.30 6.60
N HIS A 32 -5.36 -2.41 6.43
CA HIS A 32 -4.60 -2.71 5.22
C HIS A 32 -5.49 -2.77 3.97
N TRP A 33 -6.61 -3.52 4.01
CA TRP A 33 -7.58 -3.56 2.89
C TRP A 33 -8.15 -2.17 2.55
N THR A 34 -8.39 -1.32 3.55
CA THR A 34 -8.89 0.04 3.33
C THR A 34 -7.87 0.92 2.61
N ILE A 35 -6.58 0.77 2.93
CA ILE A 35 -5.49 1.50 2.29
C ILE A 35 -5.31 1.02 0.86
N GLU A 36 -5.27 -0.30 0.63
CA GLU A 36 -5.08 -0.89 -0.70
C GLU A 36 -6.25 -0.55 -1.62
N ASN A 37 -7.51 -0.74 -1.18
CA ASN A 37 -8.69 -0.45 -1.99
C ASN A 37 -8.77 1.03 -2.43
N ARG A 38 -8.37 1.97 -1.55
CA ARG A 38 -8.29 3.41 -1.87
C ARG A 38 -7.14 3.78 -2.81
N LEU A 39 -6.15 2.92 -2.97
CA LEU A 39 -4.99 3.13 -3.83
C LEU A 39 -5.19 2.44 -5.20
N HIS A 40 -5.61 1.17 -5.17
CA HIS A 40 -5.86 0.31 -6.32
C HIS A 40 -6.89 0.94 -7.28
N TRP A 41 -8.08 1.32 -6.80
CA TRP A 41 -9.11 1.96 -7.66
C TRP A 41 -8.58 3.20 -8.40
N VAL A 42 -7.75 4.02 -7.76
CA VAL A 42 -7.13 5.20 -8.41
C VAL A 42 -6.11 4.75 -9.45
N ARG A 43 -5.30 3.72 -9.16
CA ARG A 43 -4.28 3.19 -10.06
C ARG A 43 -4.91 2.58 -11.33
N ASP A 44 -5.99 1.83 -11.18
CA ASP A 44 -6.63 1.13 -12.31
C ASP A 44 -7.49 2.09 -13.13
N VAL A 45 -8.33 2.90 -12.47
CA VAL A 45 -9.32 3.75 -13.17
C VAL A 45 -8.72 5.07 -13.64
N VAL A 46 -7.82 5.70 -12.87
CA VAL A 46 -7.25 7.02 -13.23
C VAL A 46 -5.94 6.89 -14.01
N PHE A 47 -5.10 5.89 -13.69
CA PHE A 47 -3.83 5.66 -14.39
C PHE A 47 -3.87 4.52 -15.44
N LEU A 48 -5.02 3.84 -15.59
CA LEU A 48 -5.26 2.79 -16.58
C LEU A 48 -4.17 1.70 -16.54
N GLU A 49 -3.78 1.27 -15.34
CA GLU A 49 -2.68 0.32 -15.14
C GLU A 49 -2.89 -1.00 -15.91
N ASP A 50 -4.11 -1.57 -15.89
CA ASP A 50 -4.46 -2.78 -16.66
C ASP A 50 -4.28 -2.64 -18.17
N LYS A 51 -4.38 -1.41 -18.69
CA LYS A 51 -4.20 -1.10 -20.13
C LYS A 51 -2.75 -0.76 -20.46
N SER A 52 -1.84 -0.77 -19.48
CA SER A 52 -0.43 -0.46 -19.66
C SER A 52 0.29 -1.63 -20.36
N MET A 53 0.72 -1.42 -21.61
CA MET A 53 1.46 -2.42 -22.38
C MET A 53 2.95 -2.53 -21.99
N VAL A 54 3.40 -1.79 -20.98
CA VAL A 54 4.78 -1.79 -20.49
C VAL A 54 5.06 -3.14 -19.81
N ARG A 55 5.82 -4.01 -20.49
CA ARG A 55 6.14 -5.38 -20.01
C ARG A 55 7.64 -5.70 -19.95
N THR A 56 8.50 -4.79 -20.40
CA THR A 56 9.94 -5.05 -20.57
C THR A 56 10.74 -4.80 -19.29
N GLY A 57 11.51 -5.81 -18.85
CA GLY A 57 12.46 -5.68 -17.74
C GLY A 57 11.83 -5.16 -16.45
N ASN A 58 12.47 -4.20 -15.78
CA ASN A 58 11.97 -3.60 -14.54
C ASN A 58 10.95 -2.46 -14.76
N ALA A 59 10.58 -2.15 -16.01
CA ALA A 59 9.68 -1.04 -16.31
C ALA A 59 8.28 -1.14 -15.67
N PRO A 60 7.64 -2.33 -15.53
CA PRO A 60 6.35 -2.44 -14.81
C PRO A 60 6.47 -1.98 -13.35
N ARG A 61 7.54 -2.38 -12.65
CA ARG A 61 7.80 -2.01 -11.25
C ARG A 61 8.07 -0.51 -11.11
N LEU A 62 8.85 0.06 -12.03
CA LEU A 62 9.10 1.51 -12.06
C LEU A 62 7.80 2.30 -12.27
N MET A 63 6.94 1.86 -13.18
CA MET A 63 5.64 2.51 -13.43
C MET A 63 4.70 2.42 -12.22
N ALA A 64 4.64 1.27 -11.54
CA ALA A 64 3.88 1.14 -10.29
C ALA A 64 4.38 2.11 -9.20
N SER A 65 5.71 2.21 -9.01
CA SER A 65 6.31 3.17 -8.08
C SER A 65 6.00 4.63 -8.45
N LEU A 66 6.08 5.00 -9.74
CA LEU A 66 5.77 6.36 -10.21
C LEU A 66 4.29 6.72 -10.02
N ARG A 67 3.36 5.79 -10.26
CA ARG A 67 1.92 5.98 -9.98
C ARG A 67 1.67 6.18 -8.48
N ASN A 68 2.27 5.34 -7.64
CA ASN A 68 2.16 5.47 -6.18
C ASN A 68 2.75 6.80 -5.66
N LEU A 69 3.87 7.26 -6.22
CA LEU A 69 4.43 8.58 -5.94
C LEU A 69 3.46 9.70 -6.34
N ALA A 70 2.92 9.67 -7.56
CA ALA A 70 1.97 10.68 -8.03
C ALA A 70 0.71 10.77 -7.14
N ILE A 71 0.12 9.63 -6.78
CA ILE A 71 -1.04 9.57 -5.86
C ILE A 71 -0.68 10.14 -4.49
N SER A 72 0.52 9.84 -3.97
CA SER A 72 1.00 10.37 -2.69
C SER A 72 1.19 11.90 -2.73
N LEU A 73 1.77 12.42 -3.81
CA LEU A 73 1.94 13.86 -4.02
C LEU A 73 0.58 14.60 -4.09
N TYR A 74 -0.41 14.05 -4.78
CA TYR A 74 -1.76 14.66 -4.82
C TYR A 74 -2.44 14.66 -3.44
N ARG A 75 -2.24 13.62 -2.63
CA ARG A 75 -2.76 13.56 -1.24
C ARG A 75 -2.05 14.57 -0.32
N ILE A 76 -0.73 14.70 -0.43
CA ILE A 76 0.06 15.72 0.31
C ILE A 76 -0.37 17.14 -0.11
N ALA A 77 -0.61 17.36 -1.39
CA ALA A 77 -1.12 18.62 -1.94
C ALA A 77 -2.61 18.90 -1.63
N ARG A 78 -3.29 18.01 -0.87
CA ARG A 78 -4.71 18.11 -0.50
C ARG A 78 -5.65 18.31 -1.70
N ILE A 79 -5.41 17.57 -2.78
CA ILE A 79 -6.25 17.65 -3.99
C ILE A 79 -7.36 16.60 -3.94
N ASP A 80 -8.61 17.06 -3.80
CA ASP A 80 -9.78 16.19 -3.62
C ASP A 80 -10.13 15.37 -4.89
N ASN A 81 -9.88 15.92 -6.08
CA ASN A 81 -10.16 15.26 -7.35
C ASN A 81 -8.88 14.88 -8.08
N ILE A 82 -8.31 13.73 -7.69
CA ILE A 82 -7.11 13.15 -8.28
C ILE A 82 -7.25 12.98 -9.81
N ALA A 83 -8.41 12.55 -10.30
CA ALA A 83 -8.62 12.36 -11.74
C ALA A 83 -8.54 13.66 -12.55
N LYS A 84 -9.07 14.77 -12.02
CA LYS A 84 -8.92 16.12 -12.61
C LYS A 84 -7.47 16.59 -12.55
N ALA A 85 -6.77 16.34 -11.43
CA ALA A 85 -5.36 16.67 -11.27
C ALA A 85 -4.48 15.94 -12.29
N THR A 86 -4.61 14.61 -12.40
CA THR A 86 -3.89 13.78 -13.37
C THR A 86 -4.15 14.25 -14.80
N ARG A 87 -5.40 14.55 -15.19
CA ARG A 87 -5.68 15.10 -16.53
C ARG A 87 -5.02 16.47 -16.78
N HIS A 88 -4.93 17.31 -15.75
CA HIS A 88 -4.29 18.63 -15.86
C HIS A 88 -2.76 18.57 -15.98
N THR A 89 -2.12 17.60 -15.30
CA THR A 89 -0.66 17.41 -15.29
C THR A 89 -0.15 16.49 -16.38
N ALA A 90 -0.93 15.53 -16.87
CA ALA A 90 -0.51 14.52 -17.85
C ALA A 90 0.06 15.12 -19.16
N ARG A 91 -0.32 16.36 -19.49
CA ARG A 91 0.17 17.09 -20.68
C ARG A 91 1.36 18.02 -20.40
N SER A 92 1.89 18.10 -19.17
CA SER A 92 3.02 18.97 -18.84
C SER A 92 3.70 18.58 -17.54
N ALA A 93 4.95 18.09 -17.64
CA ALA A 93 5.81 17.78 -16.49
C ALA A 93 6.00 19.00 -15.57
N HIS A 94 6.11 20.21 -16.11
CA HIS A 94 6.24 21.44 -15.32
C HIS A 94 5.04 21.66 -14.38
N ARG A 95 3.81 21.34 -14.80
CA ARG A 95 2.62 21.42 -13.93
C ARG A 95 2.66 20.37 -12.82
N ALA A 96 3.15 19.17 -13.11
CA ALA A 96 3.36 18.12 -12.11
C ALA A 96 4.41 18.55 -11.06
N LEU A 97 5.55 19.08 -11.50
CA LEU A 97 6.61 19.60 -10.62
C LEU A 97 6.12 20.73 -9.71
N LYS A 98 5.30 21.66 -10.24
CA LYS A 98 4.68 22.74 -9.46
C LYS A 98 3.79 22.18 -8.33
N ILE A 99 3.00 21.14 -8.58
CA ILE A 99 2.19 20.46 -7.55
C ILE A 99 3.08 19.72 -6.55
N ALA A 100 4.14 19.07 -7.02
CA ALA A 100 5.13 18.40 -6.17
C ALA A 100 5.98 19.36 -5.31
N ARG A 101 5.85 20.68 -5.52
CA ARG A 101 6.69 21.74 -4.94
C ARG A 101 8.19 21.55 -5.22
N ILE A 102 8.53 20.76 -6.23
CA ILE A 102 9.90 20.59 -6.72
C ILE A 102 10.20 21.82 -7.57
N ARG A 103 11.22 22.60 -7.17
CA ARG A 103 11.70 23.74 -7.97
C ARG A 103 12.08 23.21 -9.35
N PRO A 104 11.46 23.70 -10.45
CA PRO A 104 11.91 23.31 -11.79
C PRO A 104 13.36 23.75 -11.97
N LEU A 105 14.18 22.90 -12.59
CA LEU A 105 15.55 23.24 -12.93
C LEU A 105 15.54 24.51 -13.81
N PRO A 106 16.42 25.51 -13.59
CA PRO A 106 16.49 26.66 -14.47
C PRO A 106 16.71 26.20 -15.91
N ALA A 107 16.02 26.84 -16.87
CA ALA A 107 16.01 26.45 -18.28
C ALA A 107 17.31 26.80 -19.03
N THR A 108 18.43 26.86 -18.32
CA THR A 108 19.75 27.28 -18.80
C THR A 108 20.79 26.22 -18.46
N LEU A 109 20.79 25.15 -19.26
CA LEU A 109 21.93 24.27 -19.46
C LEU A 109 22.27 24.34 -20.95
N ASN A 110 23.00 25.40 -21.31
CA ASN A 110 23.80 25.51 -22.53
C ASN A 110 25.26 25.32 -22.12
#